data_AF-F8DBY9-F1
#
_entry.id   AF-F8DBY9-F1
#
_cell.length_a   1.000
_cell.length_b   1.000
_cell.length_c   1.000
_cell.angle_alpha   90.00
_cell.angle_beta   90.00
_cell.angle_gamma   90.00
#
_symmetry.space_group_name_H-M   'P 1'
#
loop_
_entity.id
_entity.type
_entity.pdbx_description
1 polymer ?
#
loop_
_entity_poly.entity_id
_entity_poly.type
_entity_poly.pdbx_seq_one_letter_code
_entity_poly.pdbx_strand_id
1 'polypeptide(L)' 'MRLSTIAIVVGLGLIVIPIPVLPPFVGTILGVLVLLVGLFLRFLGL' A
#
# COMPACT_ATOMS: atom_id res chain seq x y z
N MET A 1 0.43 3.11 15.90
CA MET A 1 1.21 2.55 14.76
C MET A 1 1.88 3.71 14.04
N ARG A 2 3.14 3.57 13.60
CA ARG A 2 3.81 4.62 12.81
C ARG A 2 3.13 4.76 11.44
N LEU A 3 3.14 5.97 10.86
CA LEU A 3 2.46 6.25 9.58
C LEU A 3 2.98 5.33 8.46
N SER A 4 4.29 5.10 8.45
CA SER A 4 4.93 4.12 7.55
C SER A 4 4.38 2.71 7.69
N THR A 5 4.09 2.25 8.91
CA THR A 5 3.53 0.91 9.14
C THR A 5 2.11 0.82 8.58
N ILE A 6 1.30 1.86 8.78
CA ILE A 6 -0.08 1.92 8.24
C ILE A 6 -0.03 1.90 6.71
N ALA A 7 0.81 2.73 6.11
CA ALA A 7 0.96 2.78 4.65
C ALA A 7 1.42 1.43 4.06
N ILE A 8 2.39 0.76 4.68
CA ILE A 8 2.85 -0.56 4.22
C ILE A 8 1.72 -1.60 4.32
N VAL A 9 0.99 -1.63 5.43
CA VAL A 9 -0.13 -2.59 5.63
C VAL A 9 -1.26 -2.33 4.64
N VAL A 10 -1.61 -1.06 4.41
CA VAL A 10 -2.65 -0.69 3.43
C VAL A 10 -2.20 -1.06 2.01
N GLY A 11 -0.95 -0.76 1.64
CA GLY A 11 -0.41 -1.12 0.33
C GLY A 11 -0.44 -2.64 0.09
N LEU A 12 -0.04 -3.44 1.08
CA LEU A 12 -0.14 -4.90 1.02
C LEU A 12 -1.59 -5.37 0.92
N GLY A 13 -2.50 -4.77 1.69
CA GLY A 13 -3.92 -5.09 1.64
C GLY A 13 -4.53 -4.88 0.27
N LEU A 14 -4.21 -3.76 -0.39
CA LEU A 14 -4.69 -3.46 -1.75
C LEU A 14 -4.16 -4.43 -2.82
N ILE A 15 -3.00 -5.04 -2.60
CA ILE A 15 -2.41 -6.02 -3.51
C ILE A 15 -3.00 -7.42 -3.28
N VAL A 16 -3.11 -7.83 -2.02
CA VAL A 16 -3.46 -9.20 -1.63
C VAL A 16 -4.97 -9.42 -1.62
N ILE A 17 -5.74 -8.41 -1.26
CA ILE A 17 -7.20 -8.51 -1.15
C ILE A 17 -7.81 -8.12 -2.49
N PRO A 18 -8.40 -9.07 -3.26
CA PRO A 18 -9.08 -8.73 -4.49
C PRO A 18 -10.31 -7.88 -4.15
N ILE A 19 -10.34 -6.65 -4.68
CA ILE A 19 -11.49 -5.76 -4.50
C ILE A 19 -12.40 -5.92 -5.71
N PRO A 20 -13.60 -6.53 -5.55
CA PRO A 20 -14.45 -6.92 -6.69
C PRO A 20 -15.01 -5.73 -7.48
N VAL A 21 -14.95 -4.51 -6.92
CA VAL A 21 -15.46 -3.28 -7.54
C VAL A 21 -14.38 -2.56 -8.36
N LEU A 22 -13.09 -2.80 -8.11
CA LEU A 22 -12.03 -2.14 -8.87
C LEU A 22 -11.79 -2.83 -10.21
N PRO A 23 -11.44 -2.07 -11.27
CA PRO A 23 -10.99 -2.67 -12.52
C PRO A 23 -9.75 -3.56 -12.28
N PRO A 24 -9.52 -4.56 -13.17
CA PRO A 24 -8.35 -5.43 -13.07
C PRO A 24 -7.05 -4.63 -12.91
N PHE A 25 -6.16 -5.10 -12.04
CA PHE A 25 -4.85 -4.52 -11.75
C PHE A 25 -4.84 -3.13 -11.07
N VAL A 26 -5.96 -2.42 -10.96
CA VAL A 26 -5.99 -1.07 -10.34
C VAL A 26 -5.65 -1.16 -8.84
N GLY A 27 -6.19 -2.16 -8.14
CA GLY A 27 -5.83 -2.42 -6.74
C GLY A 27 -4.33 -2.70 -6.56
N THR A 28 -3.73 -3.46 -7.49
CA THR A 28 -2.29 -3.75 -7.48
C THR A 28 -1.46 -2.50 -7.74
N ILE A 29 -1.82 -1.67 -8.71
CA ILE A 29 -1.08 -0.43 -9.04
C ILE A 29 -1.12 0.54 -7.85
N LEU A 30 -2.31 0.80 -7.31
CA LEU A 30 -2.47 1.67 -6.15
C LEU A 30 -1.75 1.09 -4.93
N GLY A 31 -1.87 -0.22 -4.71
CA GLY A 31 -1.18 -0.92 -3.63
C GLY A 31 0.33 -0.77 -3.72
N VAL A 32 0.94 -0.98 -4.89
CA VAL A 32 2.38 -0.80 -5.10
C VAL A 32 2.82 0.64 -4.82
N LEU A 33 2.08 1.65 -5.30
CA LEU A 33 2.38 3.05 -5.04
C LEU A 33 2.35 3.37 -3.54
N VAL A 34 1.30 2.93 -2.85
CA VAL A 34 1.16 3.12 -1.40
C VAL A 34 2.26 2.39 -0.63
N LEU A 35 2.67 1.20 -1.08
CA LEU A 35 3.74 0.41 -0.48
C LEU A 35 5.09 1.12 -0.62
N LEU A 36 5.39 1.67 -1.80
CA LEU A 36 6.60 2.46 -2.05
C LEU A 36 6.65 3.70 -1.16
N VAL A 37 5.53 4.43 -1.04
CA VAL A 37 5.42 5.59 -0.14
C VAL A 37 5.63 5.16 1.31
N GLY A 38 5.00 4.07 1.75
CA GLY A 38 5.18 3.55 3.11
C GLY A 38 6.61 3.13 3.41
N LEU A 39 7.29 2.50 2.45
CA LEU A 39 8.70 2.13 2.56
C LEU A 39 9.61 3.37 2.63
N PHE A 40 9.31 4.38 1.82
CA PHE A 40 10.03 5.65 1.81
C PHE A 40 9.88 6.39 3.14
N LEU A 41 8.65 6.50 3.67
CA LEU A 41 8.40 7.06 5.00
C LEU A 41 9.14 6.29 6.08
N ARG A 42 9.19 4.95 5.97
CA ARG A 42 9.96 4.11 6.90
C ARG A 42 11.46 4.39 6.85
N PHE A 43 11.99 4.61 5.66
CA PHE A 43 13.40 4.98 5.48
C PHE A 43 13.74 6.33 6.14
N LEU A 44 12.79 7.27 6.12
CA LEU A 44 12.93 8.56 6.81
C LEU A 44 12.71 8.48 8.34
N GLY A 45 12.38 7.29 8.88
CA GLY A 45 12.13 7.09 10.31
C GLY A 45 10.74 7.57 10.78
N LEU A 46 9.86 7.96 9.85
CA LEU A 46 8.48 8.42 10.06
C LEU A 46 7.50 7.23 10.16
#